data_AF-R9KIY3-F1
#
_entry.id   AF-R9KIY3-F1
#
_cell.length_a   1.000
_cell.length_b   1.000
_cell.length_c   1.000
_cell.angle_alpha   90.00
_cell.angle_beta   90.00
_cell.angle_gamma   90.00
#
_symmetry.space_group_name_H-M   'P 1'
#
loop_
_entity.id
_entity.type
_entity.pdbx_description
1 polymer ?
#
loop_
_entity_poly.entity_id
_entity_poly.type
_entity_poly.pdbx_seq_one_letter_code
_entity_poly.pdbx_strand_id
1 'polypeptide(L)'
;MDKKQEQQILYYYSTTEKYIRSKTHSNAHQSVFTKESDKYQWLVLEQRSQCEVEVRQTDNHGIITARDNYELTRNLPKCVGVERLCEGANVQIPFNADEINLIYQFGEQSKAETCASLSAILPQIKDDNTKQIVSTTLKKLNSLSEETCAELTATTKRRKLTEHDHSIKARLAKAKEQTKQPTVAEEKKHKTHSKGKGDMAL
;
A
#
# COMPACT_ATOMS: atom_id res chain seq x y z
N MET A 1 -9.99 -4.85 14.84
CA MET A 1 -9.61 -5.40 13.53
C MET A 1 -10.36 -6.70 13.31
N ASP A 2 -10.98 -6.86 12.15
CA ASP A 2 -11.62 -8.13 11.81
C ASP A 2 -10.59 -9.16 11.27
N LYS A 3 -10.99 -10.43 11.18
CA LYS A 3 -10.09 -11.51 10.73
C LYS A 3 -9.61 -11.32 9.29
N LYS A 4 -10.40 -10.70 8.40
CA LYS A 4 -10.03 -10.51 7.01
C LYS A 4 -8.95 -9.43 6.87
N GLN A 5 -9.10 -8.33 7.60
CA GLN A 5 -8.09 -7.29 7.72
C GLN A 5 -6.79 -7.84 8.31
N GLU A 6 -6.88 -8.66 9.38
CA GLU A 6 -5.72 -9.33 9.97
C GLU A 6 -4.96 -10.17 8.93
N GLN A 7 -5.66 -11.07 8.22
CA GLN A 7 -5.05 -11.90 7.18
C GLN A 7 -4.45 -11.08 6.04
N GLN A 8 -5.09 -9.97 5.67
CA GLN A 8 -4.59 -9.08 4.65
C GLN A 8 -3.28 -8.40 5.06
N ILE A 9 -3.16 -7.98 6.33
CA ILE A 9 -1.91 -7.44 6.88
C ILE A 9 -0.83 -8.53 6.88
N LEU A 10 -1.12 -9.74 7.35
CA LEU A 10 -0.14 -10.85 7.36
C LEU A 10 0.45 -11.12 5.96
N TYR A 11 -0.40 -11.09 4.93
CA TYR A 11 0.01 -11.23 3.52
C TYR A 11 1.02 -10.16 3.06
N TYR A 12 0.93 -8.95 3.61
CA TYR A 12 1.89 -7.88 3.31
C TYR A 12 3.29 -8.18 3.85
N TYR A 13 3.44 -9.02 4.86
CA TYR A 13 4.74 -9.36 5.46
C TYR A 13 5.31 -10.67 4.94
N SER A 14 4.49 -11.70 4.70
CA SER A 14 4.94 -12.90 3.97
C SER A 14 3.84 -13.51 3.10
N THR A 15 4.22 -13.98 1.90
CA THR A 15 3.33 -14.73 1.00
C THR A 15 3.71 -16.19 0.89
N THR A 16 4.93 -16.54 1.28
CA THR A 16 5.49 -17.90 1.19
C THR A 16 5.42 -18.61 2.53
N GLU A 17 5.49 -17.86 3.63
CA GLU A 17 5.52 -18.42 4.97
C GLU A 17 4.17 -18.25 5.65
N LYS A 18 3.74 -19.32 6.32
CA LYS A 18 2.53 -19.32 7.11
C LYS A 18 2.80 -18.70 8.47
N TYR A 19 2.01 -17.71 8.83
CA TYR A 19 2.00 -17.17 10.20
C TYR A 19 1.14 -18.02 11.13
N ILE A 20 1.70 -18.34 12.30
CA ILE A 20 1.03 -19.05 13.39
C ILE A 20 0.75 -18.05 14.50
N ARG A 21 -0.53 -17.89 14.85
CA ARG A 21 -0.94 -17.01 15.94
C ARG A 21 -0.56 -17.61 17.29
N SER A 22 0.16 -16.84 18.11
CA SER A 22 0.52 -17.23 19.47
C SER A 22 -0.67 -17.06 20.40
N LYS A 23 -1.19 -18.15 20.96
CA LYS A 23 -2.29 -18.11 21.94
C LYS A 23 -1.86 -17.45 23.26
N THR A 24 -0.60 -17.63 23.66
CA THR A 24 -0.08 -17.15 24.94
C THR A 24 0.17 -15.65 24.93
N HIS A 25 0.57 -15.09 23.78
CA HIS A 25 0.97 -13.68 23.68
C HIS A 25 -0.10 -12.81 23.01
N SER A 26 -1.12 -13.39 22.38
CA SER A 26 -2.27 -12.64 21.84
C SER A 26 -3.30 -12.36 22.92
N ASN A 27 -3.95 -11.20 22.85
CA ASN A 27 -5.07 -10.81 23.72
C ASN A 27 -6.12 -10.02 22.91
N ALA A 28 -7.02 -9.31 23.60
CA ALA A 28 -8.09 -8.54 22.96
C ALA A 28 -7.59 -7.36 22.10
N HIS A 29 -6.42 -6.81 22.41
CA HIS A 29 -5.86 -5.61 21.77
C HIS A 29 -4.66 -5.91 20.87
N GLN A 30 -4.04 -7.09 21.01
CA GLN A 30 -2.91 -7.48 20.17
C GLN A 30 -3.02 -8.92 19.66
N SER A 31 -2.58 -9.12 18.42
CA SER A 31 -2.34 -10.44 17.84
C SER A 31 -0.84 -10.60 17.58
N VAL A 32 -0.25 -11.63 18.17
CA VAL A 32 1.18 -11.95 18.00
C VAL A 32 1.31 -13.19 17.14
N PHE A 33 2.17 -13.12 16.13
CA PHE A 33 2.43 -14.19 15.18
C PHE A 33 3.91 -14.51 15.11
N THR A 34 4.22 -15.76 14.83
CA THR A 34 5.55 -16.20 14.38
C THR A 34 5.39 -16.90 13.04
N LYS A 35 6.47 -17.04 12.29
CA LYS A 35 6.46 -17.89 11.09
C LYS A 35 6.49 -19.35 11.52
N GLU A 36 6.03 -20.25 10.65
CA GLU A 36 6.13 -21.69 10.89
C GLU A 36 7.59 -22.17 10.88
N SER A 37 8.40 -21.58 10.00
CA SER A 37 9.85 -21.77 9.85
C SER A 37 10.67 -21.12 10.96
N ASP A 38 10.19 -20.01 11.55
CA ASP A 38 10.91 -19.22 12.55
C ASP A 38 10.00 -18.81 13.72
N LYS A 39 10.37 -19.27 14.92
CA LYS A 39 9.65 -19.04 16.18
C LYS A 39 10.20 -17.86 16.99
N TYR A 40 11.30 -17.25 16.56
CA TYR A 40 12.01 -16.19 17.29
C TYR A 40 11.66 -14.80 16.77
N GLN A 41 11.45 -14.64 15.46
CA GLN A 41 10.96 -13.40 14.88
C GLN A 41 9.45 -13.27 15.05
N TRP A 42 9.00 -12.16 15.64
CA TRP A 42 7.59 -11.91 15.91
C TRP A 42 7.04 -10.86 14.96
N LEU A 43 5.80 -11.06 14.55
CA LEU A 43 4.97 -10.06 13.91
C LEU A 43 3.81 -9.74 14.86
N VAL A 44 3.79 -8.52 15.39
CA VAL A 44 2.82 -8.06 16.38
C VAL A 44 1.89 -7.05 15.72
N LEU A 45 0.59 -7.33 15.74
CA LEU A 45 -0.46 -6.41 15.28
C LEU A 45 -1.17 -5.87 16.52
N GLU A 46 -1.00 -4.60 16.83
CA GLU A 46 -1.56 -3.92 17.99
C GLU A 46 -2.65 -2.93 17.57
N GLN A 47 -3.85 -3.09 18.11
CA GLN A 47 -4.97 -2.17 17.89
C GLN A 47 -4.77 -0.90 18.73
N ARG A 48 -4.45 0.23 18.08
CA ARG A 48 -4.22 1.52 18.75
C ARG A 48 -5.53 2.30 18.98
N SER A 49 -6.45 2.24 18.04
CA SER A 49 -7.78 2.85 18.12
C SER A 49 -8.79 1.99 17.37
N GLN A 50 -10.06 2.41 17.23
CA GLN A 50 -11.06 1.62 16.49
C GLN A 50 -10.67 1.41 15.01
N CYS A 51 -9.91 2.35 14.44
CA CYS A 51 -9.55 2.36 13.03
C CYS A 51 -8.05 2.28 12.79
N GLU A 52 -7.20 2.19 13.82
CA GLU A 52 -5.74 2.18 13.64
C GLU A 52 -5.11 0.93 14.23
N VAL A 53 -4.18 0.35 13.46
CA VAL A 53 -3.36 -0.79 13.85
C VAL A 53 -1.90 -0.45 13.61
N GLU A 54 -1.08 -0.63 14.63
CA GLU A 54 0.37 -0.65 14.50
C GLU A 54 0.83 -2.08 14.30
N VAL A 55 1.77 -2.27 13.38
CA VAL A 55 2.38 -3.56 13.09
C VAL A 55 3.87 -3.47 13.35
N ARG A 56 4.40 -4.37 14.19
CA ARG A 56 5.81 -4.44 14.54
C ARG A 56 6.39 -5.79 14.13
N GLN A 57 7.50 -5.76 13.39
CA GLN A 57 8.35 -6.94 13.18
C GLN A 57 9.56 -6.87 14.10
N THR A 58 9.98 -8.02 14.61
CA THR A 58 11.22 -8.14 15.39
C THR A 58 12.23 -9.04 14.71
N ASP A 59 13.50 -8.83 15.01
CA ASP A 59 14.53 -9.84 14.83
C ASP A 59 14.40 -10.97 15.88
N ASN A 60 15.34 -11.91 15.84
CA ASN A 60 15.46 -13.03 16.77
C ASN A 60 15.86 -12.62 18.21
N HIS A 61 16.29 -11.37 18.42
CA HIS A 61 16.62 -10.80 19.72
C HIS A 61 15.47 -9.96 20.30
N GLY A 62 14.36 -9.83 19.58
CA GLY A 62 13.21 -9.02 19.98
C GLY A 62 13.36 -7.53 19.69
N ILE A 63 14.39 -7.11 18.93
CA ILE A 63 14.54 -5.73 18.49
C ILE A 63 13.59 -5.46 17.35
N ILE A 64 12.86 -4.34 17.41
CA ILE A 64 11.91 -3.95 16.37
C ILE A 64 12.68 -3.52 15.11
N THR A 65 12.54 -4.30 14.04
CA THR A 65 13.19 -4.04 12.74
C THR A 65 12.30 -3.22 11.80
N ALA A 66 10.98 -3.34 11.97
CA ALA A 66 9.99 -2.56 11.23
C ALA A 66 8.82 -2.17 12.12
N ARG A 67 8.32 -0.95 11.94
CA ARG A 67 7.05 -0.48 12.49
C ARG A 67 6.22 0.17 11.39
N ASP A 68 5.04 -0.37 11.14
CA ASP A 68 4.12 0.17 10.13
C ASP A 68 2.78 0.51 10.78
N ASN A 69 2.17 1.61 10.36
CA ASN A 69 0.86 2.03 10.82
C ASN A 69 -0.17 1.87 9.70
N TYR A 70 -1.32 1.30 10.04
CA TYR A 70 -2.43 1.08 9.12
C TYR A 70 -3.72 1.71 9.63
N GLU A 71 -4.40 2.41 8.73
CA GLU A 71 -5.79 2.79 8.91
C GLU A 71 -6.71 1.70 8.33
N LEU A 72 -7.62 1.20 9.14
CA LEU A 72 -8.64 0.23 8.80
C LEU A 72 -9.84 0.93 8.14
N THR A 73 -9.64 1.51 6.97
CA THR A 73 -10.74 2.09 6.20
C THR A 73 -11.57 0.99 5.52
N ARG A 74 -12.79 0.73 6.04
CA ARG A 74 -13.70 -0.28 5.50
C ARG A 74 -13.06 -1.68 5.47
N ASN A 75 -12.95 -2.29 4.29
CA ASN A 75 -12.53 -3.68 4.07
C ASN A 75 -11.02 -3.83 3.78
N LEU A 76 -10.25 -2.74 3.69
CA LEU A 76 -8.84 -2.80 3.32
C LEU A 76 -7.98 -1.98 4.31
N PRO A 77 -6.95 -2.59 4.92
CA PRO A 77 -5.94 -1.86 5.68
C PRO A 77 -5.13 -0.97 4.74
N LYS A 78 -5.15 0.34 4.96
CA LYS A 78 -4.35 1.32 4.22
C LYS A 78 -3.13 1.68 5.03
N CYS A 79 -1.94 1.54 4.45
CA CYS A 79 -0.71 1.92 5.14
C CYS A 79 -0.56 3.45 5.17
N VAL A 80 -0.31 4.01 6.37
CA VAL A 80 -0.19 5.46 6.60
C VAL A 80 1.12 5.87 7.26
N GLY A 81 1.88 4.92 7.79
CA GLY A 81 3.21 5.16 8.34
C GLY A 81 4.11 3.95 8.13
N VAL A 82 5.37 4.20 7.82
CA VAL A 82 6.39 3.16 7.60
C VAL A 82 7.67 3.60 8.27
N GLU A 83 8.20 2.76 9.15
CA GLU A 83 9.46 2.96 9.86
C GLU A 83 10.32 1.70 9.78
N ARG A 84 11.63 1.88 9.57
CA ARG A 84 12.60 0.77 9.53
C ARG A 84 13.78 1.06 10.44
N LEU A 85 14.32 0.02 11.07
CA LEU A 85 15.50 0.13 11.92
C LEU A 85 16.73 0.52 11.10
N CYS A 86 17.47 1.52 11.59
CA CYS A 86 18.77 1.89 11.06
C CYS A 86 19.81 0.82 11.35
N GLU A 87 20.67 0.51 10.39
CA GLU A 87 21.79 -0.40 10.59
C GLU A 87 22.78 0.18 11.61
N GLY A 88 23.15 -0.62 12.60
CA GLY A 88 24.10 -0.21 13.65
C GLY A 88 23.58 0.82 14.66
N ALA A 89 22.31 1.22 14.58
CA ALA A 89 21.71 2.19 15.50
C ALA A 89 20.30 1.76 15.91
N ASN A 90 19.95 1.90 17.19
CA ASN A 90 18.61 1.60 17.70
C ASN A 90 17.63 2.76 17.44
N VAL A 91 17.59 3.24 16.18
CA VAL A 91 16.78 4.36 15.72
C VAL A 91 15.91 3.91 14.56
N GLN A 92 14.63 4.27 14.60
CA GLN A 92 13.69 4.02 13.50
C GLN A 92 13.74 5.18 12.50
N ILE A 93 13.88 4.85 11.22
CA ILE A 93 13.86 5.79 10.11
C ILE A 93 12.46 5.81 9.50
N PRO A 94 11.71 6.93 9.62
CA PRO A 94 10.39 7.05 9.00
C PRO A 94 10.51 7.31 7.49
N PHE A 95 9.59 6.72 6.73
CA PHE A 95 9.40 6.94 5.30
C PHE A 95 8.03 7.59 5.05
N ASN A 96 8.02 8.71 4.35
CA ASN A 96 6.79 9.41 3.99
C ASN A 96 6.13 8.79 2.74
N ALA A 97 4.94 9.28 2.38
CA ALA A 97 4.18 8.73 1.27
C ALA A 97 4.92 8.79 -0.08
N ASP A 98 5.66 9.87 -0.36
CA ASP A 98 6.39 10.04 -1.61
C ASP A 98 7.60 9.11 -1.69
N GLU A 99 8.34 8.96 -0.58
CA GLU A 99 9.45 8.02 -0.46
C GLU A 99 8.98 6.57 -0.65
N ILE A 100 7.83 6.20 -0.06
CA ILE A 100 7.21 4.89 -0.26
C ILE A 100 6.75 4.68 -1.71
N ASN A 101 6.22 5.71 -2.37
CA ASN A 101 5.84 5.64 -3.78
C ASN A 101 7.07 5.49 -4.69
N LEU A 102 8.21 6.09 -4.34
CA LEU A 102 9.47 5.88 -5.06
C LEU A 102 9.97 4.44 -4.89
N ILE A 103 9.97 3.91 -3.66
CA ILE A 103 10.36 2.51 -3.39
C ILE A 103 9.45 1.53 -4.12
N TYR A 104 8.15 1.84 -4.25
CA TYR A 104 7.25 1.02 -5.04
C TYR A 104 7.63 0.99 -6.54
N GLN A 105 7.98 2.14 -7.11
CA GLN A 105 8.27 2.30 -8.53
C GLN A 105 9.66 1.81 -8.94
N PHE A 106 10.67 2.07 -8.11
CA PHE A 106 12.09 1.87 -8.43
C PHE A 106 12.78 0.86 -7.51
N GLY A 107 12.06 0.32 -6.52
CA GLY A 107 12.58 -0.73 -5.65
C GLY A 107 12.85 -2.01 -6.43
N GLU A 108 14.03 -2.58 -6.25
CA GLU A 108 14.47 -3.83 -6.87
C GLU A 108 14.62 -4.95 -5.82
N GLN A 109 15.28 -6.05 -6.17
CA GLN A 109 15.41 -7.20 -5.26
C GLN A 109 16.36 -6.93 -4.10
N SER A 110 17.39 -6.11 -4.34
CA SER A 110 18.42 -5.75 -3.34
C SER A 110 18.47 -4.26 -3.03
N LYS A 111 19.11 -3.89 -1.91
CA LYS A 111 19.42 -2.50 -1.55
C LYS A 111 20.27 -1.84 -2.62
N ALA A 112 21.32 -2.54 -3.07
CA ALA A 112 22.25 -2.02 -4.06
C ALA A 112 21.56 -1.70 -5.40
N GLU A 113 20.73 -2.61 -5.90
CA GLU A 113 19.96 -2.37 -7.14
C GLU A 113 18.92 -1.26 -6.98
N THR A 114 18.22 -1.23 -5.84
CA THR A 114 17.25 -0.16 -5.55
C THR A 114 17.93 1.21 -5.52
N CYS A 115 19.07 1.32 -4.83
CA CYS A 115 19.86 2.56 -4.78
C CYS A 115 20.41 2.93 -6.17
N ALA A 116 20.83 1.95 -6.98
CA ALA A 116 21.28 2.20 -8.34
C ALA A 116 20.16 2.72 -9.25
N SER A 117 18.96 2.11 -9.17
CA SER A 117 17.76 2.52 -9.92
C SER A 117 17.37 3.97 -9.60
N LEU A 118 17.31 4.32 -8.31
CA LEU A 118 17.04 5.69 -7.86
C LEU A 118 18.15 6.68 -8.25
N SER A 119 19.41 6.25 -8.23
CA SER A 119 20.53 7.10 -8.66
C SER A 119 20.49 7.39 -10.16
N ALA A 120 20.05 6.42 -10.98
CA ALA A 120 19.98 6.55 -12.44
C ALA A 120 18.91 7.55 -12.92
N ILE A 121 17.84 7.76 -12.15
CA ILE A 121 16.80 8.74 -12.49
C ILE A 121 17.15 10.16 -12.05
N LEU A 122 18.05 10.32 -11.07
CA LEU A 122 18.37 11.61 -10.46
C LEU A 122 18.81 12.69 -11.48
N PRO A 123 19.68 12.40 -12.48
CA PRO A 123 20.07 13.38 -13.50
C PRO A 123 18.94 13.85 -14.42
N GLN A 124 17.85 13.07 -14.52
CA GLN A 124 16.73 13.36 -15.42
C GLN A 124 15.67 14.25 -14.77
N ILE A 125 15.69 14.35 -13.45
CA ILE A 125 14.72 15.14 -12.69
C ILE A 125 15.14 16.60 -12.75
N LYS A 126 14.23 17.47 -13.22
CA LYS A 126 14.47 18.92 -13.27
C LYS A 126 14.03 19.63 -11.99
N ASP A 127 12.93 19.16 -11.40
CA ASP A 127 12.31 19.71 -10.20
C ASP A 127 13.16 19.45 -8.95
N ASP A 128 13.51 20.52 -8.23
CA ASP A 128 14.40 20.43 -7.06
C ASP A 128 13.74 19.73 -5.87
N ASN A 129 12.41 19.86 -5.71
CA ASN A 129 11.69 19.16 -4.64
C ASN A 129 11.77 17.64 -4.85
N THR A 130 11.50 17.17 -6.06
CA THR A 130 11.59 15.75 -6.42
C THR A 130 13.02 15.25 -6.30
N LYS A 131 14.03 16.03 -6.72
CA LYS A 131 15.45 15.67 -6.48
C LYS A 131 15.72 15.49 -4.99
N GLN A 132 15.26 16.41 -4.14
CA GLN A 132 15.44 16.32 -2.70
C GLN A 132 14.76 15.09 -2.11
N ILE A 133 13.56 14.73 -2.56
CA ILE A 133 12.87 13.52 -2.11
C ILE A 133 13.66 12.26 -2.52
N VAL A 134 14.15 12.18 -3.76
CA VAL A 134 14.97 11.05 -4.23
C VAL A 134 16.29 10.96 -3.45
N SER A 135 17.01 12.07 -3.27
CA SER A 135 18.26 12.10 -2.49
C SER A 135 18.04 11.72 -1.02
N THR A 136 16.95 12.18 -0.41
CA THR A 136 16.59 11.83 0.97
C THR A 136 16.26 10.34 1.08
N THR A 137 15.48 9.80 0.14
CA THR A 137 15.17 8.37 0.05
C THR A 137 16.45 7.54 -0.04
N LEU A 138 17.37 7.90 -0.95
CA LEU A 138 18.68 7.23 -1.10
C LEU A 138 19.48 7.22 0.21
N LYS A 139 19.56 8.36 0.90
CA LYS A 139 20.27 8.45 2.19
C LYS A 139 19.65 7.52 3.24
N LYS A 140 18.32 7.48 3.32
CA LYS A 140 17.59 6.59 4.25
C LYS A 140 17.84 5.13 3.92
N LEU A 141 17.71 4.73 2.66
CA LEU A 141 17.94 3.35 2.20
C LEU A 141 19.38 2.89 2.48
N ASN A 142 20.38 3.76 2.24
CA ASN A 142 21.78 3.46 2.55
C ASN A 142 22.06 3.30 4.06
N SER A 143 21.16 3.79 4.93
CA SER A 143 21.25 3.62 6.38
C SER A 143 20.57 2.34 6.87
N LEU A 144 19.92 1.57 5.99
CA LEU A 144 19.31 0.28 6.33
C LEU A 144 20.26 -0.88 6.02
N SER A 145 20.07 -1.99 6.72
CA SER A 145 20.71 -3.26 6.36
C SER A 145 20.14 -3.78 5.03
N GLU A 146 20.85 -4.72 4.39
CA GLU A 146 20.36 -5.37 3.16
C GLU A 146 18.98 -6.02 3.37
N GLU A 147 18.83 -6.78 4.46
CA GLU A 147 17.61 -7.50 4.81
C GLU A 147 16.43 -6.53 5.02
N THR A 148 16.60 -5.50 5.86
CA THR A 148 15.54 -4.53 6.15
C THR A 148 15.12 -3.74 4.91
N CYS A 149 16.06 -3.43 4.01
CA CYS A 149 15.76 -2.78 2.74
C CYS A 149 14.97 -3.70 1.80
N ALA A 150 15.38 -4.96 1.64
CA ALA A 150 14.67 -5.93 0.82
C ALA A 150 13.24 -6.18 1.34
N GLU A 151 13.07 -6.31 2.65
CA GLU A 151 11.76 -6.45 3.31
C GLU A 151 10.88 -5.22 3.10
N LEU A 152 11.45 -4.01 3.22
CA LEU A 152 10.74 -2.76 2.94
C LEU A 152 10.20 -2.73 1.51
N THR A 153 11.03 -3.05 0.52
CA THR A 153 10.63 -3.09 -0.89
C THR A 153 9.56 -4.15 -1.14
N ALA A 154 9.77 -5.38 -0.66
CA ALA A 154 8.83 -6.48 -0.85
C ALA A 154 7.46 -6.19 -0.22
N THR A 155 7.45 -5.68 1.02
CA THR A 155 6.21 -5.33 1.74
C THR A 155 5.50 -4.17 1.05
N THR A 156 6.24 -3.15 0.60
CA THR A 156 5.69 -2.01 -0.14
C THR A 156 5.05 -2.42 -1.46
N LYS A 157 5.71 -3.25 -2.26
CA LYS A 157 5.16 -3.77 -3.53
C LYS A 157 3.84 -4.54 -3.31
N ARG A 158 3.79 -5.42 -2.31
CA ARG A 158 2.60 -6.22 -2.00
C ARG A 158 1.42 -5.36 -1.53
N ARG A 159 1.69 -4.36 -0.68
CA ARG A 159 0.68 -3.39 -0.23
C ARG A 159 0.06 -2.66 -1.41
N LYS A 160 0.89 -2.00 -2.23
CA LYS A 160 0.44 -1.20 -3.37
C LYS A 160 -0.30 -2.02 -4.42
N LEU A 161 0.16 -3.25 -4.70
CA LEU A 161 -0.54 -4.15 -5.61
C LEU A 161 -1.94 -4.53 -5.08
N THR A 162 -2.05 -4.84 -3.79
CA THR A 162 -3.34 -5.17 -3.17
C THR A 162 -4.30 -3.98 -3.18
N GLU A 163 -3.82 -2.78 -2.84
CA GLU A 163 -4.60 -1.54 -2.90
C GLU A 163 -5.11 -1.26 -4.32
N HIS A 164 -4.25 -1.45 -5.32
CA HIS A 164 -4.59 -1.29 -6.73
C HIS A 164 -5.64 -2.32 -7.19
N ASP A 165 -5.44 -3.60 -6.90
CA ASP A 165 -6.37 -4.67 -7.26
C ASP A 165 -7.74 -4.48 -6.61
N HIS A 166 -7.76 -4.02 -5.35
CA HIS A 166 -9.00 -3.68 -4.66
C HIS A 166 -9.73 -2.53 -5.35
N SER A 167 -9.00 -1.48 -5.72
CA SER A 167 -9.55 -0.32 -6.44
C SER A 167 -10.18 -0.73 -7.78
N ILE A 168 -9.51 -1.60 -8.55
CA ILE A 168 -10.05 -2.14 -9.80
C ILE A 168 -11.34 -2.93 -9.54
N LYS A 169 -11.32 -3.87 -8.60
CA LYS A 169 -12.50 -4.70 -8.26
C LYS A 169 -13.68 -3.83 -7.83
N ALA A 170 -13.45 -2.80 -7.03
CA ALA A 170 -14.49 -1.86 -6.60
C ALA A 170 -15.08 -1.07 -7.77
N ARG A 171 -14.24 -0.59 -8.70
CA ARG A 171 -14.69 0.11 -9.92
C ARG A 171 -15.52 -0.81 -10.83
N LEU A 172 -15.08 -2.06 -11.01
CA LEU A 172 -15.80 -3.06 -11.80
C LEU A 172 -17.17 -3.41 -11.19
N ALA A 173 -17.25 -3.55 -9.86
CA ALA A 173 -18.52 -3.80 -9.17
C ALA A 173 -19.52 -2.64 -9.38
N LYS A 174 -19.07 -1.39 -9.19
CA LYS A 174 -19.89 -0.20 -9.44
C LYS A 174 -20.39 -0.12 -10.88
N ALA A 175 -19.53 -0.41 -11.86
CA ALA A 175 -19.93 -0.43 -13.26
C ALA A 175 -21.04 -1.46 -13.53
N LYS A 176 -20.91 -2.68 -12.96
CA LYS A 176 -21.93 -3.74 -13.08
C LYS A 176 -23.26 -3.36 -12.44
N GLU A 177 -23.25 -2.61 -11.34
CA GLU A 177 -24.47 -2.11 -10.68
C GLU A 177 -25.17 -1.05 -11.53
N GLN A 178 -24.41 -0.13 -12.13
CA GLN A 178 -24.95 0.90 -13.02
C GLN A 178 -25.57 0.32 -14.30
N THR A 179 -25.05 -0.80 -14.83
CA THR A 179 -25.66 -1.48 -15.99
C THR A 179 -26.93 -2.25 -15.64
N LYS A 180 -27.16 -2.56 -14.36
CA LYS A 180 -28.37 -3.25 -13.88
C LYS A 180 -29.50 -2.29 -13.49
N GLN A 181 -29.24 -1.00 -13.38
CA GLN A 181 -30.29 0.01 -13.25
C GLN A 181 -30.95 0.22 -14.63
N PRO A 182 -32.29 0.13 -14.76
CA PRO A 182 -32.94 0.39 -16.03
C PRO A 182 -32.66 1.84 -16.43
N THR A 183 -32.14 2.03 -17.63
CA THR A 183 -31.98 3.34 -18.26
C THR A 183 -33.35 3.99 -18.30
N VAL A 184 -33.59 4.99 -17.44
CA VAL A 184 -34.81 5.77 -17.47
C VAL A 184 -34.88 6.40 -18.87
N ALA A 185 -35.93 6.06 -19.61
CA ALA A 185 -36.12 6.45 -21.00
C ALA A 185 -36.04 7.98 -21.15
N GLU A 186 -35.03 8.46 -21.88
CA GLU A 186 -35.13 9.78 -22.51
C GLU A 186 -36.15 9.67 -23.65
N GLU A 187 -37.37 10.14 -23.38
CA GLU A 187 -38.35 10.46 -24.42
C GLU A 187 -37.73 11.43 -25.43
N LYS A 188 -37.33 10.89 -26.59
CA LYS A 188 -37.09 11.67 -27.80
C LYS A 188 -38.39 12.36 -28.19
N LYS A 189 -38.55 13.63 -27.79
CA LYS A 189 -39.56 14.53 -28.38
C LYS A 189 -39.28 14.68 -29.87
N HIS A 190 -40.07 13.97 -30.69
CA HIS A 190 -40.21 14.23 -32.11
C HIS A 190 -40.65 15.68 -32.32
N LYS A 191 -39.75 16.52 -32.84
CA LYS A 191 -40.09 17.84 -33.37
C LYS A 191 -40.40 17.69 -34.85
N THR A 192 -41.67 17.56 -35.18
CA THR A 192 -42.21 17.67 -36.54
C THR A 192 -42.01 19.10 -37.03
N HIS A 193 -41.18 19.29 -38.05
CA HIS A 193 -41.27 20.45 -38.94
C HIS A 193 -41.23 19.94 -40.37
N SER A 194 -42.39 19.98 -41.04
CA SER A 194 -42.44 19.92 -42.50
C SER A 194 -43.42 20.98 -43.03
N LYS A 195 -42.90 21.73 -44.00
CA LYS A 195 -43.58 22.35 -45.16
C LYS A 195 -44.55 23.52 -44.91
N GLY A 196 -43.99 24.73 -44.96
CA GLY A 196 -44.61 25.87 -45.65
C GLY A 196 -43.94 26.06 -47.01
N LYS A 197 -44.60 25.66 -48.10
CA LYS A 197 -44.17 25.94 -49.48
C LYS A 197 -44.96 27.17 -49.92
N GLY A 198 -44.27 28.24 -50.27
CA GLY A 198 -44.85 29.53 -50.64
C GLY A 198 -45.60 29.48 -51.97
N ASP A 199 -46.69 30.24 -52.02
CA ASP A 199 -47.30 30.75 -53.24
C ASP A 199 -46.43 31.89 -53.79
N MET A 200 -46.13 31.85 -55.09
CA MET A 200 -46.11 33.07 -55.88
C MET A 200 -46.46 32.72 -57.33
N ALA A 201 -47.59 33.28 -57.76
CA ALA A 201 -48.04 33.31 -59.14
C ALA A 201 -47.16 34.23 -60.00
N LEU A 202 -46.97 33.83 -61.26
CA LEU A 202 -47.26 34.62 -62.46
C LEU A 202 -47.31 33.68 -63.67
#